data_AF-X1II63-F1
#
_entry.id   AF-X1II63-F1
#
_cell.length_a   1.000
_cell.length_b   1.000
_cell.length_c   1.000
_cell.angle_alpha   90.00
_cell.angle_beta   90.00
_cell.angle_gamma   90.00
#
_symmetry.space_group_name_H-M   'P 1'
#
loop_
_entity.id
_entity.type
_entity.pdbx_description
1 polymer ?
#
loop_
_entity_poly.entity_id
_entity_poly.type
_entity_poly.pdbx_seq_one_letter_code
_entity_poly.pdbx_strand_id
1 'polypeptide(L)' 'MIVGKKVRLRALEKSDLAKVWEWMNDEEVMWFWAEPGNTQSLAEVEQWFARLQEV' A
#
# COMPACT_ATOMS: atom_id res chain seq x y z
N MET A 1 -8.58 -6.30 -14.09
CA MET A 1 -9.59 -5.55 -13.30
C MET A 1 -10.69 -6.52 -12.90
N ILE A 2 -11.09 -6.55 -11.64
CA ILE A 2 -12.15 -7.42 -11.09
C ILE A 2 -13.27 -6.50 -10.57
N VAL A 3 -14.50 -6.70 -11.06
CA VAL A 3 -15.64 -5.83 -10.73
C VAL A 3 -16.67 -6.63 -9.94
N GLY A 4 -16.96 -6.17 -8.71
CA GLY A 4 -18.03 -6.69 -7.86
C GLY A 4 -19.21 -5.72 -7.76
N LYS A 5 -20.26 -6.11 -7.03
CA LYS A 5 -21.48 -5.30 -6.86
C LYS A 5 -21.22 -3.93 -6.20
N LYS A 6 -20.23 -3.83 -5.32
CA LYS A 6 -19.90 -2.62 -4.54
C LYS A 6 -18.47 -2.11 -4.71
N VAL A 7 -17.60 -2.90 -5.34
CA VAL A 7 -16.16 -2.61 -5.37
C VAL A 7 -15.58 -2.90 -6.76
N ARG A 8 -14.54 -2.15 -7.11
CA ARG A 8 -13.73 -2.38 -8.30
C ARG A 8 -12.29 -2.52 -7.86
N LEU A 9 -11.70 -3.66 -8.18
CA LEU A 9 -10.30 -3.96 -7.91
C LEU A 9 -9.52 -3.83 -9.21
N ARG A 10 -8.43 -3.09 -9.17
CA ARG A 10 -7.46 -2.96 -10.26
C ARG A 10 -6.06 -3.27 -9.75
N ALA A 11 -5.13 -3.48 -10.68
CA ALA A 11 -3.72 -3.55 -10.32
C ALA A 11 -3.31 -2.23 -9.65
N LEU A 12 -2.38 -2.32 -8.71
CA LEU A 12 -1.81 -1.15 -8.05
C LEU A 12 -1.01 -0.33 -9.08
N GLU A 13 -1.17 0.98 -9.06
CA GLU A 13 -0.47 1.92 -9.91
C GLU A 13 0.41 2.85 -9.07
N LYS A 14 1.41 3.48 -9.69
CA LYS A 14 2.33 4.38 -8.97
C LYS A 14 1.59 5.51 -8.24
N SER A 15 0.48 5.99 -8.80
CA SER A 15 -0.37 7.03 -8.20
C SER A 15 -1.01 6.63 -6.88
N ASP A 16 -1.10 5.33 -6.58
CA ASP A 16 -1.71 4.83 -5.34
C ASP A 16 -0.76 4.81 -4.15
N LEU A 17 0.55 4.89 -4.41
CA LEU A 17 1.57 4.64 -3.40
C LEU A 17 1.53 5.63 -2.25
N ALA A 18 1.07 6.87 -2.49
CA ALA A 18 0.83 7.83 -1.42
C ALA A 18 -0.23 7.32 -0.42
N LYS A 19 -1.33 6.74 -0.91
CA LYS A 19 -2.38 6.18 -0.04
C LYS A 19 -1.91 4.90 0.67
N VAL A 20 -1.10 4.08 0.00
CA VAL A 20 -0.48 2.91 0.62
C VAL A 20 0.47 3.33 1.74
N TRP A 21 1.30 4.33 1.48
CA TRP A 21 2.20 4.91 2.48
C TRP A 21 1.44 5.48 3.68
N GLU A 22 0.33 6.19 3.46
CA GLU A 22 -0.54 6.67 4.55
C GLU A 22 -1.01 5.50 5.43
N TRP A 23 -1.52 4.41 4.84
CA TRP A 23 -1.97 3.24 5.60
C TRP A 23 -0.84 2.51 6.32
N MET A 24 0.35 2.42 5.74
CA MET A 24 1.52 1.81 6.38
C MET A 24 2.07 2.64 7.56
N ASN A 25 1.61 3.88 7.71
CA ASN A 25 2.00 4.78 8.80
C ASN A 25 0.82 5.16 9.70
N ASP A 26 -0.37 4.65 9.41
CA ASP A 26 -1.55 4.82 10.25
C ASP A 26 -1.49 3.82 11.40
N GLU A 27 -1.39 4.31 12.64
CA GLU A 27 -1.23 3.47 13.82
C GLU A 27 -2.42 2.50 14.00
N GLU A 28 -3.65 2.94 13.72
CA GLU A 28 -4.84 2.10 13.84
C GLU A 28 -4.81 0.97 12.82
N VAL A 29 -4.42 1.26 11.57
CA VAL A 29 -4.25 0.22 10.54
C VAL A 29 -3.12 -0.74 10.92
N MET A 30 -1.99 -0.20 11.32
CA MET A 30 -0.78 -0.98 11.62
C MET A 30 -0.94 -1.86 12.86
N TRP A 31 -1.75 -1.46 13.84
CA TRP A 31 -2.10 -2.30 14.98
C TRP A 31 -2.71 -3.65 14.58
N PHE A 32 -3.46 -3.70 13.49
CA PHE A 32 -4.12 -4.91 13.01
C PHE A 32 -3.39 -5.60 11.86
N TRP A 33 -2.54 -4.88 11.12
CA TRP A 33 -1.86 -5.41 9.95
C TRP A 33 -0.41 -5.84 10.23
N ALA A 34 0.33 -5.10 11.05
CA ALA A 34 1.76 -5.34 11.30
C ALA A 34 2.21 -4.75 12.66
N GLU A 35 3.34 -4.04 12.69
CA GLU A 35 3.89 -3.41 13.89
C GLU A 35 3.62 -1.89 13.85
N PRO A 36 2.79 -1.35 14.75
CA PRO A 36 2.61 0.09 14.88
C PRO A 36 3.95 0.74 15.26
N GLY A 37 4.20 1.94 14.72
CA GLY A 37 5.45 2.67 14.98
C GLY A 37 6.64 2.24 14.11
N ASN A 38 6.54 1.16 13.33
CA ASN A 38 7.50 0.85 12.27
C ASN A 38 7.18 1.66 11.00
N THR A 39 7.32 2.99 11.10
CA THR A 39 6.98 3.94 10.05
C THR A 39 7.89 3.76 8.83
N GLN A 40 7.31 3.80 7.64
CA GLN A 40 8.04 3.77 6.38
C GLN A 40 8.00 5.13 5.69
N SER A 41 9.07 5.49 4.99
CA SER A 41 9.08 6.62 4.06
C SER A 41 8.37 6.26 2.76
N LEU A 42 7.88 7.28 2.04
CA LEU A 42 7.27 7.06 0.71
C LEU A 42 8.27 6.43 -0.27
N ALA A 43 9.56 6.78 -0.18
CA ALA A 43 10.60 6.22 -1.04
C ALA A 43 10.79 4.70 -0.82
N GLU A 44 10.68 4.22 0.43
CA GLU A 44 10.74 2.78 0.72
C GLU A 44 9.54 2.03 0.12
N VAL A 45 8.35 2.64 0.17
CA VAL A 45 7.13 2.10 -0.46
C VAL A 45 7.27 2.06 -1.99
N GLU A 46 7.84 3.11 -2.60
CA GLU A 46 8.14 3.13 -4.05
C GLU A 46 9.14 2.05 -4.45
N GLN A 47 10.20 1.83 -3.67
CA GLN A 47 11.17 0.76 -3.92
C GLN A 47 10.53 -0.63 -3.79
N TRP A 48 9.67 -0.83 -2.78
CA TRP A 48 8.91 -2.06 -2.64
C TRP A 48 8.01 -2.32 -3.85
N PHE A 49 7.28 -1.29 -4.32
CA PHE A 49 6.44 -1.42 -5.51
C PHE A 49 7.25 -1.74 -6.76
N ALA A 50 8.43 -1.11 -6.95
CA ALA A 50 9.31 -1.40 -8.07
C ALA A 50 9.74 -2.88 -8.11
N ARG A 51 10.12 -3.46 -6.96
CA ARG A 51 10.47 -4.89 -6.86
C ARG A 51 9.32 -5.83 -7.22
N LEU A 52 8.08 -5.45 -6.95
CA LEU A 52 6.91 -6.25 -7.34
C LEU A 52 6.68 -6.29 -8.86
N GLN A 53 7.23 -5.34 -9.61
CA GLN A 53 7.12 -5.28 -11.07
C GLN A 53 8.21 -6.09 -11.79
N GLU A 54 9.23 -6.57 -11.07
CA GLU A 54 10.33 -7.38 -11.62
C GLU A 54 9.98 -8.87 -11.73
N VAL A 55 8.78 -9.27 -11.30
CA VAL A 55 8.32 -10.66 -11.19
C VAL A 55 7.30 -11.01 -12.27
#